data_AF-A0A1I3RE81-F1
#
_entry.id   AF-A0A1I3RE81-F1
#
_cell.length_a   1.000
_cell.length_b   1.000
_cell.length_c   1.000
_cell.angle_alpha   90.00
_cell.angle_beta   90.00
_cell.angle_gamma   90.00
#
_symmetry.space_group_name_H-M   'P 1'
#
loop_
_entity.id
_entity.type
_entity.pdbx_description
1 polymer ?
#
loop_
_entity_poly.entity_id
_entity_poly.type
_entity_poly.pdbx_seq_one_letter_code
_entity_poly.pdbx_strand_id
1 'polypeptide(L)'
;MRVFEVVTIPNQRLKSETTEQSANDYRSSTAEGSLVGVEIKENRVSDAEFEEMKQFVFEYLAASVEKEEEGGRMRWYPWHSAEYRHNHILNVVELSEEIARKEGADVDVTRVAALFHDVAKLETDQELHAEAGARVAREYLESRSDYPESFIKQVCRAIEHHSYQGDLTDLALETQCLIEADLLDKVGANGTALMLLRMGYEARTHMDADEMVDRVLERGYDAASRVQSGTAEGIAHQRLKRVKWFSEWLEDEIAALGDE
;
A
#
# COMPACT_ATOMS: atom_id res chain seq x y z
N MET A 1 -10.91 17.12 34.91
CA MET A 1 -9.66 16.76 34.22
C MET A 1 -9.15 15.47 34.85
N ARG A 2 -9.55 14.31 34.31
CA ARG A 2 -9.04 13.01 34.78
C ARG A 2 -7.99 12.58 33.76
N VAL A 3 -6.76 12.45 34.23
CA VAL A 3 -5.62 11.94 33.46
C VAL A 3 -5.84 10.44 33.33
N PHE A 4 -5.93 9.93 32.10
CA PHE A 4 -5.91 8.49 31.86
C PHE A 4 -4.48 7.99 32.05
N GLU A 5 -4.30 7.10 33.02
CA GLU A 5 -3.04 6.39 33.25
C GLU A 5 -2.86 5.37 32.10
N VAL A 6 -1.73 5.48 31.38
CA VAL A 6 -1.35 4.52 30.34
C VAL A 6 -0.99 3.21 31.03
N VAL A 7 -1.85 2.20 30.88
CA VAL A 7 -1.57 0.84 31.34
C VAL A 7 -0.50 0.22 30.43
N THR A 8 0.72 0.11 30.92
CA THR A 8 1.79 -0.65 30.28
C THR A 8 1.53 -2.14 30.44
N ILE A 9 1.21 -2.83 29.35
CA ILE A 9 1.08 -4.30 29.33
C ILE A 9 2.50 -4.91 29.23
N PRO A 10 2.93 -5.77 30.16
CA PRO A 10 4.24 -6.42 30.08
C PRO A 10 4.29 -7.44 28.93
N ASN A 11 5.37 -7.36 28.15
CA ASN A 11 5.66 -8.23 27.01
C ASN A 11 5.91 -9.68 27.46
N GLN A 12 4.90 -10.54 27.36
CA GLN A 12 5.08 -11.98 27.58
C GLN A 12 5.62 -12.64 26.30
N ARG A 13 6.91 -12.98 26.32
CA ARG A 13 7.55 -13.85 25.32
C ARG A 13 6.80 -15.18 25.23
N LEU A 14 6.14 -15.42 24.11
CA LEU A 14 5.71 -16.75 23.70
C LEU A 14 6.96 -17.60 23.42
N LYS A 15 7.11 -18.71 24.15
CA LYS A 15 8.09 -19.74 23.85
C LYS A 15 7.56 -20.57 22.70
N SER A 16 8.28 -20.61 21.57
CA SER A 16 8.03 -21.55 20.49
C SER A 16 8.59 -22.92 20.88
N GLU A 17 7.71 -23.92 20.96
CA GLU A 17 8.11 -25.33 21.02
C GLU A 17 8.42 -25.82 19.60
N THR A 18 9.70 -26.06 19.34
CA THR A 18 10.16 -26.77 18.14
C THR A 18 9.85 -28.25 18.28
N THR A 19 9.02 -28.79 17.39
CA THR A 19 8.88 -30.24 17.19
C THR A 19 9.56 -30.61 15.88
N GLU A 20 10.72 -31.27 15.97
CA GLU A 20 11.35 -31.99 14.87
C GLU A 20 10.51 -33.21 14.51
N GLN A 21 10.14 -33.37 13.24
CA GLN A 21 9.72 -34.67 12.71
C GLN A 21 10.21 -34.89 11.27
N SER A 22 11.20 -35.79 11.21
CA SER A 22 11.69 -36.65 10.14
C SER A 22 11.33 -36.35 8.67
N ALA A 23 12.40 -36.15 7.90
CA ALA A 23 12.48 -36.43 6.48
C ALA A 23 12.21 -37.92 6.17
N ASN A 24 11.42 -38.21 5.14
CA ASN A 24 11.71 -39.34 4.25
C ASN A 24 11.06 -39.22 2.86
N ASP A 25 11.89 -39.49 1.85
CA ASP A 25 11.63 -40.08 0.53
C ASP A 25 10.45 -39.61 -0.34
N TYR A 26 10.79 -38.97 -1.47
CA TYR A 26 10.23 -39.37 -2.76
C TYR A 26 11.26 -39.21 -3.89
N ARG A 27 11.60 -40.32 -4.54
CA ARG A 27 12.48 -40.40 -5.71
C ARG A 27 11.73 -40.10 -7.01
N SER A 28 12.48 -39.45 -7.90
CA SER A 28 12.36 -39.26 -9.36
C SER A 28 11.20 -39.92 -10.13
N SER A 29 10.56 -39.12 -10.98
CA SER A 29 10.30 -39.52 -12.36
C SER A 29 10.57 -38.35 -13.32
N THR A 30 11.48 -38.58 -14.25
CA THR A 30 11.82 -37.73 -15.39
C THR A 30 10.65 -37.58 -16.36
N ALA A 31 10.34 -36.36 -16.78
CA ALA A 31 9.62 -36.09 -18.01
C ALA A 31 10.26 -34.88 -18.71
N GLU A 32 10.80 -35.13 -19.90
CA GLU A 32 11.26 -34.14 -20.87
C GLU A 32 10.07 -33.32 -21.37
N GLY A 33 10.23 -31.99 -21.52
CA GLY A 33 9.24 -31.18 -22.21
C GLY A 33 9.40 -29.67 -22.02
N SER A 34 9.94 -29.04 -23.07
CA SER A 34 9.80 -27.61 -23.41
C SER A 34 10.34 -26.58 -22.41
N LEU A 35 11.62 -26.24 -22.56
CA LEU A 35 12.14 -24.95 -22.13
C LEU A 35 11.52 -23.86 -23.01
N VAL A 36 10.36 -23.33 -22.59
CA VAL A 36 9.92 -22.00 -23.03
C VAL A 36 10.98 -21.04 -22.49
N GLY A 37 11.73 -20.42 -23.41
CA GLY A 37 12.68 -19.37 -23.05
C GLY A 37 11.90 -18.21 -22.43
N VAL A 38 11.81 -18.20 -21.10
CA VAL A 38 11.49 -16.99 -20.35
C VAL A 38 12.72 -16.11 -20.53
N GLU A 39 12.62 -15.09 -21.38
CA GLU A 39 13.56 -13.98 -21.33
C GLU A 39 13.49 -13.42 -19.91
N ILE A 40 14.47 -13.77 -19.09
CA ILE A 40 14.71 -13.09 -17.83
C ILE A 40 15.16 -11.69 -18.25
N LYS A 41 14.21 -10.75 -18.35
CA LYS A 41 14.56 -9.33 -18.37
C LYS A 41 15.38 -9.13 -17.11
N GLU A 42 16.68 -8.88 -17.27
CA GLU A 42 17.50 -8.44 -16.15
C GLU A 42 16.81 -7.22 -15.53
N ASN A 43 16.47 -7.32 -14.24
CA ASN A 43 15.91 -6.19 -13.52
C ASN A 43 16.94 -5.06 -13.56
N ARG A 44 16.50 -3.88 -14.01
CA ARG A 44 17.31 -2.64 -14.01
C ARG A 44 17.72 -2.23 -12.61
N VAL A 45 16.96 -2.65 -11.60
CA VAL A 45 17.19 -2.34 -10.19
C VAL A 45 17.40 -3.66 -9.45
N SER A 46 18.58 -3.84 -8.88
CA SER A 46 18.85 -4.98 -8.01
C SER A 46 18.09 -4.87 -6.69
N ASP A 47 17.89 -5.99 -6.00
CA ASP A 47 17.20 -6.00 -4.71
C ASP A 47 17.92 -5.15 -3.66
N ALA A 48 19.27 -5.09 -3.73
CA ALA A 48 20.07 -4.26 -2.84
C ALA A 48 19.85 -2.76 -3.09
N GLU A 49 19.85 -2.32 -4.35
CA GLU A 49 19.54 -0.94 -4.70
C GLU A 49 18.11 -0.56 -4.29
N PHE A 50 17.15 -1.47 -4.49
CA PHE A 50 15.76 -1.23 -4.10
C PHE A 50 15.60 -1.13 -2.57
N GLU A 51 16.35 -1.91 -1.80
CA GLU A 51 16.36 -1.78 -0.33
C GLU A 51 16.96 -0.45 0.12
N GLU A 52 18.03 0.01 -0.53
CA GLU A 52 18.59 1.35 -0.30
C GLU A 52 17.59 2.47 -0.65
N MET A 53 16.73 2.27 -1.67
CA MET A 53 15.64 3.20 -1.98
C MET A 53 14.58 3.22 -0.87
N LYS A 54 14.18 2.06 -0.34
CA LYS A 54 13.19 1.99 0.74
C LYS A 54 13.67 2.70 2.00
N GLN A 55 14.95 2.52 2.34
CA GLN A 55 15.58 3.19 3.47
C GLN A 55 15.58 4.71 3.26
N PHE A 56 15.97 5.18 2.07
CA PHE A 56 15.93 6.60 1.73
C PHE A 56 14.52 7.19 1.86
N VAL A 57 13.50 6.51 1.32
CA VAL A 57 12.11 6.99 1.41
C VAL A 57 11.63 7.07 2.87
N PHE A 58 11.97 6.07 3.70
CA PHE A 58 11.64 6.12 5.12
C PHE A 58 12.31 7.31 5.83
N GLU A 59 13.61 7.51 5.61
CA GLU A 59 14.37 8.62 6.20
C GLU A 59 13.83 9.98 5.75
N TYR A 60 13.44 10.10 4.48
CA TYR A 60 12.81 11.30 3.95
C TYR A 60 11.51 11.62 4.69
N LEU A 61 10.62 10.64 4.82
CA LEU A 61 9.35 10.78 5.52
C LEU A 61 9.54 11.15 7.00
N ALA A 62 10.48 10.49 7.68
CA ALA A 62 10.82 10.80 9.07
C ALA A 62 11.30 12.24 9.22
N ALA A 63 12.18 12.70 8.33
CA ALA A 63 12.68 14.07 8.33
C ALA A 63 11.58 15.10 8.00
N SER A 64 10.60 14.76 7.15
CA SER A 64 9.45 15.64 6.87
C SER A 64 8.58 15.83 8.12
N VAL A 65 8.29 14.75 8.86
CA VAL A 65 7.50 14.82 10.11
C VAL A 65 8.22 15.64 11.20
N GLU A 66 9.55 15.50 11.32
CA GLU A 66 10.32 16.25 12.32
C GLU A 66 10.31 17.77 12.08
N LYS A 67 10.24 18.19 10.81
CA LYS A 67 10.19 19.61 10.42
C LYS A 67 8.80 20.24 10.60
N GLU A 68 7.76 19.42 10.78
CA GLU A 68 6.39 19.89 10.92
C GLU A 68 6.09 20.38 12.36
N GLU A 69 6.24 21.69 12.60
CA GLU A 69 5.99 22.29 13.91
C GLU A 69 4.49 22.59 14.18
N GLU A 70 3.63 22.56 13.16
CA GLU A 70 2.24 23.06 13.19
C GLU A 70 1.14 21.97 13.05
N GLY A 71 1.45 20.68 13.19
CA GLY A 71 0.53 19.57 12.87
C GLY A 71 -0.80 19.48 13.66
N GLY A 72 -1.10 20.43 14.54
CA GLY A 72 -2.40 20.58 15.19
C GLY A 72 -2.93 19.28 15.82
N ARG A 73 -4.26 19.09 15.78
CA ARG A 73 -4.90 17.84 16.27
C ARG A 73 -4.65 16.64 15.35
N MET A 74 -4.33 16.87 14.08
CA MET A 74 -4.14 15.83 13.05
C MET A 74 -2.78 15.12 13.12
N ARG A 75 -1.79 15.69 13.81
CA ARG A 75 -0.48 15.05 14.06
C ARG A 75 -0.58 13.65 14.69
N TRP A 76 -1.61 13.41 15.51
CA TRP A 76 -1.83 12.12 16.18
C TRP A 76 -2.62 11.13 15.34
N TYR A 77 -2.99 11.52 14.13
CA TYR A 77 -3.75 10.69 13.22
C TYR A 77 -2.78 9.74 12.53
N PRO A 78 -3.06 8.42 12.42
CA PRO A 78 -2.10 7.42 11.93
C PRO A 78 -1.37 7.83 10.64
N TRP A 79 -2.12 8.44 9.73
CA TRP A 79 -1.74 8.99 8.42
C TRP A 79 -0.67 10.08 8.41
N HIS A 80 -0.39 10.71 9.55
CA HIS A 80 0.66 11.73 9.69
C HIS A 80 1.98 11.14 10.20
N SER A 81 2.06 9.84 10.50
CA SER A 81 3.31 9.19 10.90
C SER A 81 4.10 8.71 9.68
N ALA A 82 5.43 8.80 9.79
CA ALA A 82 6.34 8.28 8.77
C ALA A 82 6.16 6.76 8.60
N GLU A 83 5.97 6.02 9.69
CA GLU A 83 5.77 4.57 9.68
C GLU A 83 4.49 4.18 8.93
N TYR A 84 3.37 4.86 9.20
CA TYR A 84 2.13 4.58 8.47
C TYR A 84 2.31 4.83 6.97
N ARG A 85 2.86 5.99 6.60
CA ARG A 85 3.03 6.36 5.20
C ARG A 85 3.98 5.40 4.49
N HIS A 86 5.07 5.01 5.15
CA HIS A 86 6.01 4.03 4.62
C HIS A 86 5.36 2.66 4.44
N ASN A 87 4.61 2.17 5.42
CA ASN A 87 3.86 0.90 5.29
C ASN A 87 2.86 0.95 4.13
N HIS A 88 2.13 2.06 3.98
CA HIS A 88 1.24 2.28 2.83
C HIS A 88 2.01 2.18 1.51
N ILE A 89 3.13 2.90 1.39
CA ILE A 89 3.99 2.87 0.21
C ILE A 89 4.47 1.43 -0.08
N LEU A 90 4.91 0.68 0.92
CA LEU A 90 5.36 -0.70 0.74
C LEU A 90 4.23 -1.63 0.28
N ASN A 91 3.02 -1.48 0.82
CA ASN A 91 1.86 -2.23 0.33
C ASN A 91 1.55 -1.90 -1.14
N VAL A 92 1.63 -0.62 -1.52
CA VAL A 92 1.43 -0.17 -2.91
C VAL A 92 2.52 -0.73 -3.82
N VAL A 93 3.77 -0.79 -3.37
CA VAL A 93 4.86 -1.47 -4.09
C VAL A 93 4.50 -2.92 -4.37
N GLU A 94 4.13 -3.70 -3.34
CA GLU A 94 3.78 -5.12 -3.51
C GLU A 94 2.61 -5.34 -4.48
N LEU A 95 1.54 -4.54 -4.32
CA LEU A 95 0.36 -4.61 -5.19
C LEU A 95 0.67 -4.20 -6.63
N SER A 96 1.40 -3.10 -6.81
CA SER A 96 1.73 -2.58 -8.13
C SER A 96 2.66 -3.53 -8.88
N GLU A 97 3.59 -4.20 -8.19
CA GLU A 97 4.41 -5.27 -8.78
C GLU A 97 3.56 -6.46 -9.23
N GLU A 98 2.60 -6.90 -8.42
CA GLU A 98 1.70 -8.00 -8.79
C GLU A 98 0.90 -7.65 -10.04
N ILE A 99 0.29 -6.45 -10.08
CA ILE A 99 -0.49 -5.97 -11.21
C ILE A 99 0.41 -5.83 -12.43
N ALA A 100 1.55 -5.14 -12.32
CA ALA A 100 2.48 -4.95 -13.44
C ALA A 100 2.94 -6.28 -14.06
N ARG A 101 3.30 -7.27 -13.24
CA ARG A 101 3.72 -8.59 -13.73
C ARG A 101 2.62 -9.31 -14.52
N LYS A 102 1.37 -9.23 -14.05
CA LYS A 102 0.23 -9.94 -14.68
C LYS A 102 -0.30 -9.22 -15.91
N GLU A 103 -0.25 -7.89 -15.91
CA GLU A 103 -0.74 -7.04 -17.01
C GLU A 103 0.35 -6.78 -18.08
N GLY A 104 1.61 -7.15 -17.79
CA GLY A 104 2.73 -7.01 -18.74
C GLY A 104 3.37 -5.63 -18.76
N ALA A 105 3.17 -4.82 -17.71
CA ALA A 105 3.84 -3.54 -17.53
C ALA A 105 5.32 -3.71 -17.15
N ASP A 106 6.08 -2.63 -17.28
CA ASP A 106 7.44 -2.57 -16.77
C ASP A 106 7.47 -2.56 -15.23
N VAL A 107 7.82 -3.71 -14.64
CA VAL A 107 7.84 -3.93 -13.20
C VAL A 107 8.81 -2.97 -12.49
N ASP A 108 9.98 -2.71 -13.06
CA ASP A 108 10.97 -1.83 -12.43
C ASP A 108 10.51 -0.38 -12.40
N VAL A 109 9.94 0.10 -13.51
CA VAL A 109 9.36 1.46 -13.54
C VAL A 109 8.23 1.56 -12.53
N THR A 110 7.34 0.58 -12.52
CA THR A 110 6.15 0.57 -11.67
C THR A 110 6.52 0.55 -10.19
N ARG A 111 7.39 -0.38 -9.76
CA ARG A 111 7.74 -0.53 -8.34
C ARG A 111 8.56 0.63 -7.79
N VAL A 112 9.46 1.21 -8.61
CA VAL A 112 10.20 2.42 -8.20
C VAL A 112 9.26 3.62 -8.14
N ALA A 113 8.37 3.78 -9.12
CA ALA A 113 7.36 4.84 -9.06
C ALA A 113 6.44 4.69 -7.83
N ALA A 114 6.00 3.48 -7.51
CA ALA A 114 5.23 3.17 -6.31
C ALA A 114 5.98 3.50 -5.02
N LEU A 115 7.28 3.20 -4.96
CA LEU A 115 8.08 3.49 -3.78
C LEU A 115 8.20 4.99 -3.50
N PHE A 116 8.23 5.83 -4.54
CA PHE A 116 8.41 7.27 -4.41
C PHE A 116 7.10 8.09 -4.50
N HIS A 117 5.95 7.49 -4.87
CA HIS A 117 4.76 8.26 -5.25
C HIS A 117 4.29 9.27 -4.19
N ASP A 118 4.37 8.88 -2.91
CA ASP A 118 3.92 9.66 -1.76
C ASP A 118 5.07 10.15 -0.86
N VAL A 119 6.33 10.08 -1.34
CA VAL A 119 7.53 10.45 -0.54
C VAL A 119 7.48 11.90 -0.03
N ALA A 120 6.91 12.81 -0.81
CA ALA A 120 6.83 14.23 -0.48
C ALA A 120 5.52 14.63 0.23
N LYS A 121 4.65 13.68 0.59
CA LYS A 121 3.29 14.01 1.03
C LYS A 121 3.18 14.74 2.36
N LEU A 122 4.19 14.60 3.21
CA LEU A 122 4.23 15.22 4.53
C LEU A 122 4.96 16.57 4.51
N GLU A 123 5.51 16.98 3.36
CA GLU A 123 6.27 18.22 3.23
C GLU A 123 5.52 19.31 2.45
N THR A 124 4.60 18.92 1.56
CA THR A 124 3.94 19.86 0.65
C THR A 124 2.43 19.67 0.62
N ASP A 125 1.73 20.65 0.06
CA ASP A 125 0.29 20.61 -0.11
C ASP A 125 -0.14 19.43 -0.99
N GLN A 126 -1.36 18.95 -0.74
CA GLN A 126 -1.96 17.83 -1.45
C GLN A 126 -1.98 18.01 -2.98
N GLU A 127 -2.00 19.23 -3.49
CA GLU A 127 -2.00 19.48 -4.95
C GLU A 127 -0.59 19.38 -5.57
N LEU A 128 0.46 19.50 -4.77
CA LEU A 128 1.85 19.59 -5.23
C LEU A 128 2.68 18.33 -4.95
N HIS A 129 2.19 17.41 -4.10
CA HIS A 129 2.95 16.23 -3.68
C HIS A 129 3.42 15.33 -4.82
N ALA A 130 2.63 15.19 -5.90
CA ALA A 130 3.02 14.36 -7.03
C ALA A 130 4.23 14.94 -7.78
N GLU A 131 4.23 16.25 -8.06
CA GLU A 131 5.36 16.94 -8.70
C GLU A 131 6.60 16.95 -7.78
N ALA A 132 6.40 17.21 -6.49
CA ALA A 132 7.48 17.18 -5.51
C ALA A 132 8.09 15.78 -5.36
N GLY A 133 7.26 14.73 -5.29
CA GLY A 133 7.72 13.34 -5.20
C GLY A 133 8.49 12.90 -6.45
N ALA A 134 8.07 13.33 -7.64
CA ALA A 134 8.80 13.07 -8.87
C ALA A 134 10.17 13.76 -8.90
N ARG A 135 10.26 14.99 -8.39
CA ARG A 135 11.54 15.69 -8.24
C ARG A 135 12.49 14.95 -7.28
N VAL A 136 11.98 14.52 -6.11
CA VAL A 136 12.77 13.73 -5.15
C VAL A 136 13.27 12.42 -5.77
N ALA A 137 12.40 11.70 -6.50
CA ALA A 137 12.77 10.48 -7.20
C ALA A 137 13.84 10.74 -8.26
N ARG A 138 13.70 11.81 -9.06
CA ARG A 138 14.69 12.21 -10.05
C ARG A 138 16.05 12.47 -9.40
N GLU A 139 16.09 13.33 -8.39
CA GLU A 139 17.34 13.68 -7.70
C GLU A 139 18.01 12.44 -7.10
N TYR A 140 17.24 11.54 -6.49
CA TYR A 140 17.76 10.28 -5.99
C TYR A 140 18.35 9.42 -7.11
N LEU A 141 17.59 9.16 -8.17
CA LEU A 141 18.01 8.28 -9.27
C LEU A 141 19.20 8.84 -10.05
N GLU A 142 19.26 10.15 -10.29
CA GLU A 142 20.39 10.82 -10.96
C GLU A 142 21.66 10.85 -10.09
N SER A 143 21.51 10.83 -8.76
CA SER A 143 22.66 10.71 -7.84
C SER A 143 23.28 9.31 -7.83
N ARG A 144 22.56 8.30 -8.33
CA ARG A 144 23.06 6.95 -8.52
C ARG A 144 23.72 6.82 -9.88
N SER A 145 24.79 6.03 -9.93
CA SER A 145 25.40 5.66 -11.21
C SER A 145 24.47 4.66 -11.94
N ASP A 146 24.46 4.69 -13.27
CA ASP A 146 24.01 3.60 -14.15
C ASP A 146 22.51 3.48 -14.54
N TYR A 147 21.61 4.37 -14.08
CA TYR A 147 20.23 4.37 -14.60
C TYR A 147 20.10 5.11 -15.96
N PRO A 148 19.49 4.50 -16.98
CA PRO A 148 19.21 5.19 -18.24
C PRO A 148 18.24 6.37 -18.05
N GLU A 149 18.47 7.51 -18.72
CA GLU A 149 17.55 8.67 -18.66
C GLU A 149 16.10 8.30 -19.02
N SER A 150 15.93 7.37 -19.96
CA SER A 150 14.60 6.85 -20.33
C SER A 150 13.86 6.17 -19.17
N PHE A 151 14.58 5.50 -18.27
CA PHE A 151 14.00 4.88 -17.08
C PHE A 151 13.59 5.94 -16.06
N ILE A 152 14.51 6.87 -15.75
CA ILE A 152 14.25 7.98 -14.81
C ILE A 152 13.03 8.79 -15.25
N LYS A 153 12.95 9.13 -16.55
CA LYS A 153 11.82 9.88 -17.10
C LYS A 153 10.48 9.12 -16.97
N GLN A 154 10.48 7.80 -17.17
CA GLN A 154 9.27 6.99 -17.04
C GLN A 154 8.81 6.93 -15.57
N VAL A 155 9.73 6.70 -14.64
CA VAL A 155 9.45 6.72 -13.19
C VAL A 155 8.88 8.06 -12.77
N CYS A 156 9.55 9.17 -13.12
CA CYS A 156 9.10 10.52 -12.76
C CYS A 156 7.70 10.81 -13.32
N ARG A 157 7.46 10.45 -14.59
CA ARG A 157 6.14 10.66 -15.21
C ARG A 157 5.05 9.87 -14.51
N ALA A 158 5.31 8.61 -14.15
CA ALA A 158 4.35 7.79 -13.42
C ALA A 158 4.02 8.43 -12.05
N ILE A 159 5.02 8.93 -11.34
CA ILE A 159 4.83 9.66 -10.07
C ILE A 159 4.04 10.96 -10.29
N GLU A 160 4.39 11.79 -11.28
CA GLU A 160 3.65 13.04 -11.55
C GLU A 160 2.16 12.81 -11.82
N HIS A 161 1.82 11.70 -12.47
CA HIS A 161 0.46 11.39 -12.89
C HIS A 161 -0.29 10.47 -11.92
N HIS A 162 0.30 10.04 -10.80
CA HIS A 162 -0.34 9.07 -9.90
C HIS A 162 -1.62 9.61 -9.21
N SER A 163 -1.84 10.93 -9.25
CA SER A 163 -3.05 11.57 -8.72
C SER A 163 -4.14 11.80 -9.78
N TYR A 164 -3.93 11.32 -11.02
CA TYR A 164 -4.85 11.49 -12.14
C TYR A 164 -6.24 10.92 -11.85
N GLN A 165 -7.28 11.68 -12.21
CA GLN A 165 -8.70 11.35 -11.93
C GLN A 165 -9.52 11.01 -13.18
N GLY A 166 -8.92 11.09 -14.38
CA GLY A 166 -9.59 10.72 -15.63
C GLY A 166 -9.57 9.21 -15.88
N ASP A 167 -9.77 8.84 -17.14
CA ASP A 167 -9.74 7.45 -17.59
C ASP A 167 -8.31 6.90 -17.52
N LEU A 168 -8.09 5.85 -16.73
CA LEU A 168 -6.74 5.30 -16.53
C LEU A 168 -6.16 4.68 -17.81
N THR A 169 -7.01 4.35 -18.79
CA THR A 169 -6.57 3.82 -20.09
C THR A 169 -5.87 4.87 -20.96
N ASP A 170 -5.96 6.16 -20.61
CA ASP A 170 -5.21 7.25 -21.26
C ASP A 170 -3.73 7.33 -20.81
N LEU A 171 -3.35 6.56 -19.78
CA LEU A 171 -2.03 6.60 -19.17
C LEU A 171 -1.12 5.47 -19.68
N ALA A 172 0.18 5.60 -19.39
CA ALA A 172 1.10 4.48 -19.57
C ALA A 172 0.71 3.35 -18.60
N LEU A 173 0.90 2.10 -19.02
CA LEU A 173 0.45 0.94 -18.26
C LEU A 173 1.08 0.89 -16.86
N GLU A 174 2.34 1.30 -16.72
CA GLU A 174 3.04 1.41 -15.43
C GLU A 174 2.37 2.41 -14.49
N THR A 175 1.88 3.53 -15.04
CA THR A 175 1.17 4.55 -14.27
C THR A 175 -0.22 4.06 -13.87
N GLN A 176 -0.91 3.37 -14.78
CA GLN A 176 -2.19 2.72 -14.46
C GLN A 176 -2.01 1.70 -13.32
N CYS A 177 -1.02 0.81 -13.41
CA CYS A 177 -0.76 -0.18 -12.36
C CYS A 177 -0.45 0.46 -11.00
N LEU A 178 0.31 1.57 -10.98
CA LEU A 178 0.56 2.36 -9.78
C LEU A 178 -0.74 2.91 -9.17
N ILE A 179 -1.57 3.58 -9.98
CA ILE A 179 -2.82 4.18 -9.50
C ILE A 179 -3.78 3.10 -8.98
N GLU A 180 -3.92 2.00 -9.71
CA GLU A 180 -4.76 0.88 -9.29
C GLU A 180 -4.28 0.29 -7.95
N ALA A 181 -2.97 0.15 -7.76
CA ALA A 181 -2.41 -0.31 -6.49
C ALA A 181 -2.67 0.66 -5.32
N ASP A 182 -2.48 1.97 -5.50
CA ASP A 182 -2.77 2.98 -4.46
C ASP A 182 -4.26 3.03 -4.09
N LEU A 183 -5.13 2.95 -5.10
CA LEU A 183 -6.57 2.85 -4.88
C LEU A 183 -6.90 1.62 -4.03
N LEU A 184 -6.33 0.47 -4.37
CA LEU A 184 -6.68 -0.81 -3.76
C LEU A 184 -6.10 -1.02 -2.37
N ASP A 185 -4.96 -0.42 -2.01
CA ASP A 185 -4.38 -0.55 -0.64
C ASP A 185 -5.37 -0.16 0.46
N LYS A 186 -6.22 0.85 0.18
CA LYS A 186 -7.24 1.35 1.11
C LYS A 186 -8.56 0.58 1.05
N VAL A 187 -8.68 -0.40 0.14
CA VAL A 187 -9.85 -1.27 0.00
C VAL A 187 -9.62 -2.59 0.73
N GLY A 188 -10.67 -3.15 1.33
CA GLY A 188 -10.60 -4.46 1.97
C GLY A 188 -10.42 -4.41 3.48
N ALA A 189 -10.02 -5.55 4.04
CA ALA A 189 -9.88 -5.74 5.49
C ALA A 189 -8.88 -4.76 6.13
N ASN A 190 -7.78 -4.42 5.45
CA ASN A 190 -6.80 -3.46 5.96
C ASN A 190 -7.39 -2.03 6.04
N GLY A 191 -8.08 -1.59 4.98
CA GLY A 191 -8.83 -0.33 4.98
C GLY A 191 -9.92 -0.28 6.04
N THR A 192 -10.55 -1.42 6.32
CA THR A 192 -11.53 -1.59 7.41
C THR A 192 -10.88 -1.38 8.77
N ALA A 193 -9.77 -2.07 9.06
CA ALA A 193 -9.02 -1.91 10.31
C ALA A 193 -8.60 -0.46 10.54
N LEU A 194 -8.14 0.22 9.49
CA LEU A 194 -7.75 1.61 9.53
C LEU A 194 -8.94 2.55 9.82
N MET A 195 -10.12 2.26 9.27
CA MET A 195 -11.33 3.02 9.57
C MET A 195 -11.78 2.83 11.03
N LEU A 196 -11.65 1.63 11.58
CA LEU A 196 -11.94 1.37 13.00
C LEU A 196 -10.94 2.07 13.93
N LEU A 197 -9.65 2.13 13.56
CA LEU A 197 -8.66 2.94 14.31
C LEU A 197 -9.03 4.43 14.29
N ARG A 198 -9.51 4.93 13.15
CA ARG A 198 -10.05 6.29 13.04
C ARG A 198 -11.24 6.50 13.98
N MET A 199 -12.16 5.54 14.09
CA MET A 199 -13.29 5.65 15.03
C MET A 199 -12.83 5.88 16.46
N GLY A 200 -11.83 5.11 16.91
CA GLY A 200 -11.25 5.27 18.23
C GLY A 200 -10.67 6.66 18.46
N TYR A 201 -9.98 7.22 17.46
CA TYR A 201 -9.50 8.60 17.50
C TYR A 201 -10.63 9.63 17.55
N GLU A 202 -11.72 9.41 16.82
CA GLU A 202 -12.91 10.27 16.83
C GLU A 202 -13.76 10.11 18.10
N ALA A 203 -13.34 9.25 19.04
CA ALA A 203 -14.07 8.90 20.26
C ALA A 203 -15.51 8.40 19.97
N ARG A 204 -15.70 7.73 18.84
CA ARG A 204 -16.96 7.05 18.50
C ARG A 204 -17.15 5.80 19.35
N THR A 205 -18.39 5.35 19.50
CA THR A 205 -18.68 4.09 20.17
C THR A 205 -18.52 2.93 19.19
N HIS A 206 -18.18 1.75 19.70
CA HIS A 206 -18.20 0.50 18.93
C HIS A 206 -19.56 0.18 18.30
N MET A 207 -20.65 0.77 18.80
CA MET A 207 -21.99 0.68 18.20
C MET A 207 -22.11 1.43 16.87
N ASP A 208 -21.13 2.27 16.50
CA ASP A 208 -21.10 2.97 15.20
C ASP A 208 -20.22 2.21 14.18
N ALA A 209 -19.81 0.96 14.47
CA ALA A 209 -18.81 0.25 13.68
C ALA A 209 -19.34 -0.16 12.31
N ASP A 210 -20.57 -0.66 12.24
CA ASP A 210 -21.29 -0.97 11.00
C ASP A 210 -21.30 0.24 10.03
N GLU A 211 -21.73 1.42 10.51
CA GLU A 211 -21.76 2.66 9.70
C GLU A 211 -20.38 2.99 9.12
N MET A 212 -19.33 2.74 9.90
CA MET A 212 -17.97 3.05 9.51
C MET A 212 -17.38 2.02 8.55
N VAL A 213 -17.75 0.75 8.67
CA VAL A 213 -17.40 -0.29 7.70
C VAL A 213 -18.16 -0.08 6.39
N ASP A 214 -19.41 0.37 6.42
CA ASP A 214 -20.18 0.69 5.22
C ASP A 214 -19.55 1.82 4.41
N ARG A 215 -19.01 2.85 5.07
CA ARG A 215 -18.21 3.88 4.39
C ARG A 215 -16.97 3.31 3.69
N VAL A 216 -16.39 2.22 4.22
CA VAL A 216 -15.28 1.52 3.54
C VAL A 216 -15.79 0.75 2.33
N LEU A 217 -16.99 0.15 2.39
CA LEU A 217 -17.63 -0.48 1.23
C LEU A 217 -17.92 0.53 0.12
N GLU A 218 -18.55 1.67 0.44
CA GLU A 218 -18.84 2.73 -0.52
C GLU A 218 -17.57 3.21 -1.24
N ARG A 219 -16.54 3.59 -0.47
CA ARG A 219 -15.24 3.98 -1.01
C ARG A 219 -14.57 2.87 -1.82
N GLY A 220 -14.76 1.63 -1.40
CA GLY A 220 -14.24 0.47 -2.10
C GLY A 220 -14.92 0.24 -3.45
N TYR A 221 -16.23 0.49 -3.55
CA TYR A 221 -16.94 0.44 -4.82
C TYR A 221 -16.51 1.58 -5.75
N ASP A 222 -16.31 2.79 -5.21
CA ASP A 222 -15.77 3.91 -5.98
C ASP A 222 -14.38 3.57 -6.54
N ALA A 223 -13.48 3.04 -5.70
CA ALA A 223 -12.15 2.59 -6.13
C ALA A 223 -12.23 1.47 -7.19
N ALA A 224 -13.09 0.47 -6.98
CA ALA A 224 -13.30 -0.64 -7.90
C ALA A 224 -13.94 -0.19 -9.23
N SER A 225 -14.69 0.90 -9.25
CA SER A 225 -15.24 1.46 -10.50
C SER A 225 -14.18 2.15 -11.37
N ARG A 226 -13.03 2.51 -10.78
CA ARG A 226 -11.94 3.22 -11.46
C ARG A 226 -10.85 2.31 -12.00
N VAL A 227 -10.66 1.13 -11.43
CA VAL A 227 -9.68 0.16 -11.94
C VAL A 227 -10.08 -0.31 -13.34
N GLN A 228 -9.09 -0.62 -14.17
CA GLN A 228 -9.28 -0.99 -15.57
C GLN A 228 -8.64 -2.36 -15.90
N SER A 229 -7.61 -2.77 -15.15
CA SER A 229 -6.92 -4.04 -15.37
C SER A 229 -7.67 -5.22 -14.76
N GLY A 230 -7.63 -6.37 -15.43
CA GLY A 230 -8.31 -7.58 -14.96
C GLY A 230 -7.74 -8.09 -13.63
N THR A 231 -6.44 -7.90 -13.40
CA THR A 231 -5.81 -8.20 -12.12
C THR A 231 -6.32 -7.29 -11.00
N ALA A 232 -6.38 -5.97 -11.22
CA ALA A 232 -6.88 -5.04 -10.22
C ALA A 232 -8.36 -5.27 -9.90
N GLU A 233 -9.19 -5.53 -10.91
CA GLU A 233 -10.60 -5.92 -10.73
C GLU A 233 -10.74 -7.17 -9.85
N GLY A 234 -9.92 -8.20 -10.11
CA GLY A 234 -9.90 -9.42 -9.32
C GLY A 234 -9.54 -9.17 -7.84
N ILE A 235 -8.53 -8.33 -7.60
CA ILE A 235 -8.12 -7.93 -6.25
C ILE A 235 -9.23 -7.14 -5.56
N ALA A 236 -9.83 -6.16 -6.25
CA ALA A 236 -10.93 -5.34 -5.75
C ALA A 236 -12.11 -6.22 -5.33
N HIS A 237 -12.53 -7.14 -6.20
CA HIS A 237 -13.64 -8.06 -5.95
C HIS A 237 -13.40 -8.90 -4.68
N GLN A 238 -12.21 -9.49 -4.54
CA GLN A 238 -11.86 -10.30 -3.37
C GLN A 238 -11.84 -9.48 -2.09
N ARG A 239 -11.27 -8.27 -2.13
CA ARG A 239 -11.17 -7.37 -0.97
C ARG A 239 -12.55 -6.89 -0.52
N LEU A 240 -13.39 -6.42 -1.46
CA LEU A 240 -14.75 -5.96 -1.19
C LEU A 240 -15.63 -7.06 -0.59
N LYS A 241 -15.52 -8.29 -1.11
CA LYS A 241 -16.28 -9.43 -0.57
C LYS A 241 -16.01 -9.67 0.91
N ARG A 242 -14.76 -9.51 1.35
CA ARG A 242 -14.38 -9.65 2.78
C ARG A 242 -14.97 -8.53 3.63
N VAL A 243 -14.92 -7.28 3.17
CA VAL A 243 -15.53 -6.16 3.90
C VAL A 243 -17.03 -6.34 4.01
N LYS A 244 -17.68 -6.81 2.94
CA LYS A 244 -19.12 -7.03 2.92
C LYS A 244 -19.56 -8.02 3.99
N TRP A 245 -18.88 -9.17 4.07
CA TRP A 245 -19.17 -10.15 5.12
C TRP A 245 -18.91 -9.61 6.53
N PHE A 246 -17.88 -8.79 6.70
CA PHE A 246 -17.60 -8.18 8.00
C PHE A 246 -18.66 -7.15 8.41
N SER A 247 -19.14 -6.35 7.45
CA SER A 247 -20.28 -5.42 7.66
C SER A 247 -21.55 -6.21 8.06
N GLU A 248 -21.91 -7.26 7.31
CA GLU A 248 -23.07 -8.11 7.63
C GLU A 248 -22.99 -8.71 9.05
N TRP A 249 -21.82 -9.18 9.49
CA TRP A 249 -21.64 -9.69 10.85
C TRP A 249 -21.78 -8.61 11.92
N LEU A 250 -21.25 -7.41 11.67
CA LEU A 250 -21.37 -6.29 12.61
C LEU A 250 -22.83 -5.83 12.73
N GLU A 251 -23.54 -5.69 11.61
CA GLU A 251 -24.96 -5.32 11.59
C GLU A 251 -25.80 -6.30 12.42
N ASP A 252 -25.61 -7.61 12.21
CA ASP A 252 -26.33 -8.66 12.95
C ASP A 252 -26.06 -8.60 14.47
N GLU A 253 -24.79 -8.46 14.87
CA GLU A 253 -24.41 -8.38 16.29
C GLU A 253 -24.89 -7.09 16.96
N ILE A 254 -24.81 -5.95 16.27
CA ILE A 254 -25.27 -4.65 16.79
C ILE A 254 -26.79 -4.62 16.92
N ALA A 255 -27.52 -5.11 15.91
CA ALA A 255 -28.99 -5.18 15.94
C ALA A 255 -29.48 -6.02 17.13
N ALA A 256 -28.83 -7.17 17.38
CA ALA A 256 -29.19 -8.04 18.50
C ALA A 256 -29.04 -7.39 19.89
N LEU A 257 -28.18 -6.37 20.03
CA LEU A 257 -28.01 -5.61 21.27
C LEU A 257 -29.05 -4.49 21.45
N GLY A 258 -29.70 -4.05 20.36
CA GLY A 258 -30.69 -2.96 20.37
C GLY A 258 -32.12 -3.40 20.68
N ASP A 259 -32.40 -4.70 20.69
CA ASP A 259 -33.72 -5.30 20.93
C ASP A 259 -33.99 -5.60 22.43
N GLU A 260 -33.14 -5.14 23.35
CA GLU A 260 -33.34 -5.18 24.82
C GLU A 260 -33.91 -3.86 25.39
#